data_AF-A0A7R9LNL9-F1
#
_entry.id   AF-A0A7R9LNL9-F1
#
_cell.length_a   1.000
_cell.length_b   1.000
_cell.length_c   1.000
_cell.angle_alpha   90.00
_cell.angle_beta   90.00
_cell.angle_gamma   90.00
#
_symmetry.space_group_name_H-M   'P 1'
#
loop_
_entity.id
_entity.type
_entity.pdbx_description
1 polymer ?
#
loop_
_entity_poly.entity_id
_entity_poly.type
_entity_poly.pdbx_seq_one_letter_code
_entity_poly.pdbx_strand_id
1 'polypeptide(L)' 'MANSSSNLAFCLEYNNHKTDMLDAFDDYLRTESMVDAMLSCEGRVIKAHKVVLS' A
#
# COMPACT_ATOMS: atom_id res chain seq x y z
N MET A 1 -14.51 -41.95 -16.30
CA MET A 1 -15.30 -41.42 -15.18
C MET A 1 -14.55 -40.22 -14.63
N ALA A 2 -14.90 -39.01 -15.10
CA ALA A 2 -14.33 -37.79 -14.55
C ALA A 2 -15.09 -37.46 -13.26
N ASN A 3 -14.39 -37.35 -12.14
CA ASN A 3 -14.89 -36.49 -11.06
C ASN A 3 -13.74 -35.66 -10.53
N SER A 4 -13.71 -34.44 -11.04
CA SER A 4 -12.77 -33.37 -10.76
C SER A 4 -12.76 -33.10 -9.26
N SER A 5 -11.59 -33.25 -8.62
CA SER A 5 -11.38 -32.77 -7.25
C SER A 5 -11.63 -31.26 -7.23
N SER A 6 -12.80 -30.86 -6.74
CA SER A 6 -13.20 -29.47 -6.61
C SER A 6 -12.24 -28.78 -5.64
N ASN A 7 -11.30 -28.01 -6.18
CA ASN A 7 -10.38 -27.17 -5.44
C ASN A 7 -11.20 -26.11 -4.70
N LEU A 8 -11.52 -26.36 -3.42
CA LEU A 8 -12.14 -25.39 -2.54
C LEU A 8 -11.06 -24.36 -2.17
N ALA A 9 -10.97 -23.29 -2.97
CA ALA A 9 -10.15 -22.15 -2.64
C ALA A 9 -10.90 -21.30 -1.59
N PHE A 10 -10.31 -21.17 -0.41
CA PHE A 10 -10.78 -20.25 0.61
C PHE A 10 -10.00 -18.95 0.50
N CYS A 11 -10.71 -17.82 0.43
CA CYS A 11 -10.11 -16.49 0.51
C CYS A 11 -10.42 -15.90 1.89
N LEU A 12 -9.37 -15.51 2.61
CA LEU A 12 -9.48 -14.72 3.82
C LEU A 12 -9.32 -13.25 3.42
N GLU A 13 -10.32 -12.45 3.74
CA GLU A 13 -10.26 -11.01 3.57
C GLU A 13 -10.03 -10.36 4.92
N TYR A 14 -9.09 -9.42 4.95
CA TYR A 14 -8.95 -8.53 6.07
C TYR A 14 -9.71 -7.23 5.76
N ASN A 15 -10.85 -7.05 6.42
CA ASN A 15 -11.81 -5.98 6.12
C ASN A 15 -11.20 -4.57 6.16
N ASN A 16 -10.19 -4.35 7.00
CA ASN A 16 -9.56 -3.05 7.21
C ASN A 16 -8.16 -2.94 6.60
N HIS A 17 -7.71 -3.93 5.82
CA HIS A 17 -6.35 -3.97 5.29
C HIS A 17 -5.94 -2.70 4.54
N LYS A 18 -6.85 -2.15 3.74
CA LYS A 18 -6.58 -0.94 2.94
C LYS A 18 -6.36 0.29 3.83
N THR A 19 -7.22 0.49 4.82
CA THR A 19 -7.11 1.63 5.75
C THR A 19 -5.85 1.52 6.58
N ASP A 20 -5.61 0.36 7.19
CA ASP A 20 -4.42 0.13 8.01
C ASP A 20 -3.12 0.32 7.22
N MET A 21 -3.11 -0.10 5.96
CA MET A 21 -1.96 0.10 5.07
C MET A 21 -1.72 1.58 4.77
N LEU A 22 -2.78 2.36 4.55
CA LEU A 22 -2.67 3.81 4.35
C LEU A 22 -2.18 4.53 5.62
N ASP A 23 -2.70 4.16 6.79
CA ASP A 23 -2.27 4.71 8.07
C ASP A 23 -0.77 4.44 8.33
N ALA A 24 -0.30 3.23 8.01
CA ALA A 24 1.12 2.89 8.10
C ALA A 24 2.00 3.75 7.16
N PHE A 25 1.55 4.01 5.94
CA PHE A 25 2.28 4.90 5.02
C PHE A 25 2.27 6.35 5.49
N ASP A 26 1.20 6.84 6.12
CA ASP A 26 1.21 8.18 6.72
C ASP A 26 2.24 8.27 7.86
N ASP A 27 2.29 7.27 8.73
CA ASP A 27 3.30 7.18 9.79
C ASP A 27 4.72 7.14 9.23
N TYR A 28 4.96 6.37 8.16
CA TYR A 28 6.26 6.33 7.49
C TYR A 28 6.62 7.66 6.85
N LEU A 29 5.68 8.35 6.21
CA LEU A 29 5.92 9.66 5.63
C LEU A 29 6.28 10.69 6.71
N ARG A 30 5.54 10.68 7.83
CA ARG A 30 5.74 11.61 8.95
C ARG A 30 7.06 11.37 9.68
N THR A 31 7.53 10.13 9.70
CA THR A 31 8.87 9.76 10.23
C THR A 31 9.96 9.80 9.17
N GLU A 32 9.63 10.21 7.94
CA GLU A 32 10.51 10.24 6.78
C GLU A 32 11.18 8.88 6.46
N SER A 33 10.55 7.80 6.91
CA SER A 33 10.99 6.42 6.66
C SER A 33 10.49 5.96 5.30
N MET A 34 11.28 5.18 4.56
CA MET A 34 10.88 4.63 3.24
C MET A 34 10.38 5.66 2.22
N VAL A 35 10.78 6.92 2.37
CA VAL A 35 10.56 7.97 1.36
C VAL A 35 11.48 7.69 0.17
N ASP A 36 10.88 7.46 -1.00
CA ASP A 36 11.56 7.12 -2.25
C ASP A 36 11.31 8.17 -3.35
N ALA A 37 10.49 9.19 -3.07
CA ALA A 37 10.25 10.32 -3.96
C ALA A 37 10.32 11.65 -3.21
N MET A 38 10.78 12.69 -3.91
CA MET A 38 10.78 14.06 -3.45
C MET A 38 10.31 14.96 -4.59
N LEU A 39 9.21 15.67 -4.38
CA LEU A 39 8.63 16.60 -5.34
C LEU A 39 9.13 18.01 -5.00
N SER A 40 9.66 18.72 -5.99
CA SER A 40 10.04 20.13 -5.82
C SER A 40 9.32 21.00 -6.82
N CYS A 41 8.68 22.07 -6.33
CA CYS A 41 7.98 23.06 -7.15
C CYS A 41 7.91 24.39 -6.40
N GLU A 42 8.11 25.52 -7.09
CA GLU A 42 8.01 26.87 -6.52
C GLU A 42 8.81 27.09 -5.22
N GLY A 43 10.01 26.50 -5.14
CA GLY A 43 10.86 26.59 -3.94
C GLY A 43 10.38 25.76 -2.74
N ARG A 44 9.33 24.95 -2.91
CA ARG A 44 8.88 23.98 -1.92
C ARG A 44 9.38 22.59 -2.27
N VAL A 45 9.54 21.78 -1.23
CA VAL A 45 9.98 20.39 -1.33
C VAL A 45 9.05 19.53 -0.48
N ILE A 46 8.48 18.50 -1.08
CA ILE A 46 7.59 17.54 -0.43
C ILE A 46 8.18 16.15 -0.58
N LYS A 47 8.42 15.47 0.55
CA LYS A 47 8.76 14.04 0.58
C LYS A 47 7.51 13.21 0.32
N ALA A 48 7.64 12.08 -0.35
CA ALA A 48 6.51 11.21 -0.69
C ALA A 48 6.93 9.75 -0.90
N HIS A 49 5.93 8.88 -0.90
CA HIS A 49 6.04 7.50 -1.35
C HIS A 49 5.55 7.38 -2.79
N LYS A 50 6.40 6.90 -3.70
CA LYS A 50 6.09 6.75 -5.12
C LYS A 50 4.90 5.83 -5.35
N VAL A 51 4.79 4.75 -4.58
CA VAL A 51 3.67 3.78 -4.66
C VAL A 51 2.32 4.40 -4.32
N VAL A 52 2.30 5.43 -3.48
CA VAL A 52 1.06 6.13 -3.10
C VAL A 52 0.66 7.15 -4.17
N LEU A 53 1.62 7.65 -4.95
CA LEU A 53 1.39 8.65 -6.00
C LEU A 53 1.09 8.06 -7.40
N SER A 54 1.33 6.76 -7.61
CA SER A 54 1.15 6.06 -8.90
C SER A 54 -0.25 5.48 -9.05
#